data_AF-A0A7D3X4B9-F1
#
_entry.id   AF-A0A7D3X4B9-F1
#
_cell.length_a   1.000
_cell.length_b   1.000
_cell.length_c   1.000
_cell.angle_alpha   90.00
_cell.angle_beta   90.00
_cell.angle_gamma   90.00
#
_symmetry.space_group_name_H-M   'P 1'
#
loop_
_entity.id
_entity.type
_entity.pdbx_description
1 polymer ?
#
loop_
_entity_poly.entity_id
_entity_poly.type
_entity_poly.pdbx_seq_one_letter_code
_entity_poly.pdbx_strand_id
1 'polypeptide(L)'
;MNRRALLQPKTFSGRALGRAPAALAPASGPGDPPEKVSPFANKVLPMRLSATASTLAPYTGPWGTAQAAHLLRRSLFGPTRGEIQAAAGSSLAVVLDELLTAPAAPSPPVNVSTADPTVPIGQPWVGQAFDQTLEGARRTSLRDWWLGQQLGQGVSLSEKMTLFWHNHFVVEFSTINSAQYGYEYVRLLRQYALGNVRQLAKDMTINPAMLRYLNGNASTASAPNENYGRELLELFTLGKGPLVGAGNYTTYTEADVQAAAKVLTGWRDDPATVAGYFTASRHDTSPKQFSAAFGNAKLAPNGASEYQDLLDLIFRQSATAAFLVRKLYRWFVYYVIDAQIESDIIQPLASLLVSSNFEVAPVLRALLGSEHFFDAANVGCLIKSPLDFTIGVCRQFELALPPASSPVAEYGMWDYLYSLAYVQQQTLGDPPNVAGWAAYYQTPQYHELWINAVTLPRRNQTTDLFLGLTGYARNGFTLKADLVAWVQALPPLRPRTPTSSLPSLRSLWCPLTLRPTS
;
A
#
# COMPACT_ATOMS: atom_id res chain seq x y z
N MET A 1 27.44 1.97 34.92
CA MET A 1 28.34 0.81 34.79
C MET A 1 28.34 0.37 33.34
N ASN A 2 29.49 0.45 32.67
CA ASN A 2 29.65 0.42 31.23
C ASN A 2 29.73 -1.04 30.72
N ARG A 3 28.68 -1.56 30.07
CA ARG A 3 28.64 -2.93 29.50
C ARG A 3 28.94 -2.91 27.98
N ARG A 4 30.08 -2.34 27.60
CA ARG A 4 30.57 -2.30 26.20
C ARG A 4 31.95 -2.93 26.04
N ALA A 5 32.12 -4.10 26.63
CA ALA A 5 33.33 -4.90 26.47
C ALA A 5 32.96 -6.38 26.49
N LEU A 6 32.50 -6.88 25.34
CA LEU A 6 32.54 -8.26 24.85
C LEU A 6 31.86 -8.22 23.49
N LEU A 7 32.46 -8.84 22.48
CA LEU A 7 32.10 -8.84 21.05
C LEU A 7 32.83 -7.78 20.19
N GLN A 8 34.15 -7.94 20.07
CA GLN A 8 34.82 -7.68 18.79
C GLN A 8 35.25 -9.03 18.18
N PRO A 9 35.00 -9.30 16.89
CA PRO A 9 35.52 -10.49 16.24
C PRO A 9 36.96 -10.24 15.77
N LYS A 10 37.88 -11.11 16.19
CA LYS A 10 39.18 -11.29 15.52
C LYS A 10 38.98 -12.11 14.25
N THR A 11 39.71 -11.74 13.21
CA THR A 11 39.81 -12.38 11.89
C THR A 11 40.26 -13.85 11.98
N PHE A 12 39.68 -14.74 11.16
CA PHE A 12 40.40 -15.74 10.33
C PHE A 12 39.44 -16.59 9.46
N SER A 13 40.01 -17.09 8.36
CA SER A 13 39.51 -17.82 7.19
C SER A 13 38.82 -19.18 7.43
N GLY A 14 37.85 -19.54 6.56
CA GLY A 14 37.70 -20.91 6.04
C GLY A 14 36.40 -21.69 6.32
N ARG A 15 35.69 -22.03 5.23
CA ARG A 15 34.80 -23.19 4.99
C ARG A 15 33.43 -23.30 5.68
N ALA A 16 32.45 -23.68 4.85
CA ALA A 16 31.03 -23.89 5.14
C ALA A 16 30.74 -25.06 6.09
N LEU A 17 29.63 -24.95 6.85
CA LEU A 17 28.57 -25.96 7.03
C LEU A 17 27.48 -25.43 7.99
N GLY A 18 26.25 -25.91 7.80
CA GLY A 18 25.01 -25.31 8.28
C GLY A 18 24.81 -25.17 9.79
N ARG A 19 24.01 -24.16 10.15
CA ARG A 19 23.25 -24.07 11.39
C ARG A 19 22.05 -23.14 11.18
N ALA A 20 20.86 -23.59 11.58
CA ALA A 20 19.62 -22.83 11.50
C ALA A 20 19.77 -21.44 12.14
N PRO A 21 19.21 -20.37 11.57
CA PRO A 21 19.28 -19.05 12.18
C PRO A 21 18.43 -19.07 13.46
N ALA A 22 19.05 -18.64 14.57
CA ALA A 22 18.35 -18.33 15.80
C ALA A 22 17.29 -17.25 15.52
N ALA A 23 16.09 -17.44 16.08
CA ALA A 23 14.99 -16.49 16.00
C ALA A 23 15.46 -15.09 16.43
N LEU A 24 15.34 -14.13 15.50
CA LEU A 24 15.46 -12.72 15.83
C LEU A 24 14.26 -12.35 16.71
N ALA A 25 14.54 -11.92 17.94
CA ALA A 25 13.55 -11.31 18.81
C ALA A 25 12.96 -10.06 18.11
N PRO A 26 11.64 -9.81 18.23
CA PRO A 26 11.04 -8.60 17.67
C PRO A 26 11.65 -7.37 18.34
N ALA A 27 12.16 -6.45 17.53
CA ALA A 27 12.65 -5.17 18.01
C ALA A 27 11.46 -4.28 18.37
N SER A 28 11.05 -4.32 19.63
CA SER A 28 10.29 -3.24 20.28
C SER A 28 11.03 -2.84 21.55
N GLY A 29 12.17 -2.17 21.37
CA GLY A 29 12.89 -1.46 22.43
C GLY A 29 12.67 0.05 22.29
N PRO A 30 12.65 0.82 23.39
CA PRO A 30 12.62 2.27 23.30
C PRO A 30 14.02 2.74 22.87
N GLY A 31 14.17 3.21 21.62
CA GLY A 31 15.36 3.92 21.21
C GLY A 31 15.99 3.53 19.88
N ASP A 32 15.19 3.27 18.84
CA ASP A 32 15.70 3.57 17.49
C ASP A 32 16.05 5.06 17.46
N PRO A 33 17.24 5.46 16.98
CA PRO A 33 17.56 6.86 16.83
C PRO A 33 16.49 7.46 15.92
N PRO A 34 15.84 8.57 16.31
CA PRO A 34 14.85 9.20 15.45
C PRO A 34 15.51 9.45 14.10
N GLU A 35 14.82 9.04 13.04
CA GLU A 35 15.17 9.44 11.68
C GLU A 35 15.46 10.95 11.74
N LYS A 36 16.67 11.37 11.35
CA LYS A 36 17.10 12.76 11.52
C LYS A 36 16.23 13.62 10.62
N VAL A 37 15.11 14.09 11.17
CA VAL A 37 14.19 15.01 10.50
C VAL A 37 14.97 16.27 10.16
N SER A 38 14.87 16.68 8.89
CA SER A 38 15.49 17.91 8.41
C SER A 38 15.12 19.08 9.34
N PRO A 39 16.06 19.96 9.73
CA PRO A 39 15.72 21.14 10.52
C PRO A 39 14.72 22.08 9.80
N PHE A 40 14.61 21.94 8.47
CA PHE A 40 13.68 22.67 7.60
C PHE A 40 12.37 21.92 7.34
N ALA A 41 12.19 20.72 7.91
CA ALA A 41 10.93 20.01 7.81
C ALA A 41 9.81 20.82 8.47
N ASN A 42 8.60 20.71 7.91
CA ASN A 42 7.41 21.22 8.56
C ASN A 42 7.29 20.62 9.97
N LYS A 43 7.08 21.48 10.96
CA LYS A 43 6.94 21.10 12.39
C LYS A 43 5.50 21.09 12.87
N VAL A 44 4.60 21.61 12.04
CA VAL A 44 3.15 21.67 12.26
C VAL A 44 2.45 21.35 10.95
N LEU A 45 1.21 20.90 11.03
CA LEU A 45 0.37 20.74 9.85
C LEU A 45 0.14 22.12 9.20
N PRO A 46 0.05 22.20 7.86
CA PRO A 46 -0.26 23.45 7.20
C PRO A 46 -1.68 23.91 7.58
N MET A 47 -1.85 25.22 7.76
CA MET A 47 -3.19 25.80 7.84
C MET A 47 -3.84 25.67 6.45
N ARG A 48 -5.02 25.02 6.39
CA ARG A 48 -5.83 25.08 5.18
C ARG A 48 -6.25 26.53 4.95
N LEU A 49 -6.08 27.02 3.72
CA LEU A 49 -6.70 28.26 3.28
C LEU A 49 -8.22 28.07 3.42
N SER A 50 -8.86 28.91 4.25
CA SER A 50 -10.26 28.94 4.71
C SER A 50 -11.25 27.85 4.24
N ALA A 51 -12.00 27.33 5.22
CA ALA A 51 -13.14 26.41 5.12
C ALA A 51 -13.82 26.37 3.73
N THR A 52 -13.48 25.35 2.96
CA THR A 52 -14.12 25.05 1.68
C THR A 52 -15.56 24.62 1.95
N ALA A 53 -16.54 25.29 1.33
CA ALA A 53 -17.96 24.93 1.41
C ALA A 53 -18.31 23.60 0.69
N SER A 54 -17.32 22.91 0.14
CA SER A 54 -17.47 21.63 -0.58
C SER A 54 -17.90 20.52 0.38
N THR A 55 -18.89 19.72 -0.01
CA THR A 55 -19.41 18.62 0.80
C THR A 55 -19.23 17.25 0.11
N LEU A 56 -19.78 16.19 0.68
CA LEU A 56 -19.93 14.89 0.03
C LEU A 56 -21.05 14.83 -1.02
N ALA A 57 -21.72 15.95 -1.31
CA ALA A 57 -22.70 16.00 -2.39
C ALA A 57 -22.06 15.60 -3.73
N PRO A 58 -22.80 14.93 -4.64
CA PRO A 58 -22.28 14.56 -5.95
C PRO A 58 -21.79 15.79 -6.73
N TYR A 59 -20.63 15.67 -7.38
CA TYR A 59 -20.07 16.74 -8.18
C TYR A 59 -20.96 17.06 -9.39
N THR A 60 -21.44 18.31 -9.45
CA THR A 60 -22.26 18.84 -10.55
C THR A 60 -21.56 19.92 -11.37
N GLY A 61 -20.28 20.18 -11.08
CA GLY A 61 -19.47 21.15 -11.79
C GLY A 61 -19.07 20.72 -13.21
N PRO A 62 -18.32 21.56 -13.94
CA PRO A 62 -17.89 21.24 -15.29
C PRO A 62 -17.01 19.98 -15.32
N TRP A 63 -17.41 18.99 -16.10
CA TRP A 63 -16.62 17.80 -16.37
C TRP A 63 -15.82 17.96 -17.65
N GLY A 64 -14.52 17.72 -17.59
CA GLY A 64 -13.62 17.79 -18.73
C GLY A 64 -12.23 17.27 -18.39
N THR A 65 -11.25 17.58 -19.25
CA THR A 65 -9.89 17.04 -19.15
C THR A 65 -9.23 17.30 -17.78
N ALA A 66 -9.45 18.45 -17.16
CA ALA A 66 -8.84 18.76 -15.87
C ALA A 66 -9.38 17.87 -14.74
N GLN A 67 -10.70 17.70 -14.65
CA GLN A 67 -11.37 16.87 -13.65
C GLN A 67 -11.06 15.39 -13.88
N ALA A 68 -11.16 14.91 -15.12
CA ALA A 68 -10.79 13.55 -15.48
C ALA A 68 -9.32 13.26 -15.11
N ALA A 69 -8.40 14.17 -15.43
CA ALA A 69 -7.00 14.02 -15.09
C ALA A 69 -6.74 14.02 -13.58
N HIS A 70 -7.44 14.84 -12.80
CA HIS A 70 -7.36 14.81 -11.34
C HIS A 70 -7.81 13.45 -10.81
N LEU A 71 -9.03 13.02 -11.16
CA LEU A 71 -9.59 11.73 -10.74
C LEU A 71 -8.63 10.57 -11.07
N LEU A 72 -8.20 10.45 -12.32
CA LEU A 72 -7.36 9.34 -12.74
C LEU A 72 -5.96 9.37 -12.11
N ARG A 73 -5.37 10.53 -11.82
CA ARG A 73 -4.07 10.61 -11.11
C ARG A 73 -4.15 10.15 -9.66
N ARG A 74 -5.32 10.31 -9.03
CA ARG A 74 -5.53 9.82 -7.66
C ARG A 74 -5.89 8.34 -7.65
N SER A 75 -6.48 7.85 -8.74
CA SER A 75 -7.04 6.50 -8.85
C SER A 75 -6.16 5.48 -9.58
N LEU A 76 -5.16 5.90 -10.36
CA LEU A 76 -4.27 5.03 -11.14
C LEU A 76 -2.79 5.39 -10.90
N PHE A 77 -1.87 4.46 -11.23
CA PHE A 77 -0.43 4.72 -11.27
C PHE A 77 -0.04 5.50 -12.53
N GLY A 78 -0.41 6.77 -12.63
CA GLY A 78 -0.06 7.62 -13.77
C GLY A 78 -0.90 7.31 -15.02
N PRO A 79 -2.04 7.99 -15.19
CA PRO A 79 -2.88 7.81 -16.36
C PRO A 79 -2.18 8.26 -17.65
N THR A 80 -2.37 7.50 -18.72
CA THR A 80 -1.92 7.90 -20.07
C THR A 80 -2.76 9.06 -20.58
N ARG A 81 -2.29 9.73 -21.64
CA ARG A 81 -3.08 10.78 -22.27
C ARG A 81 -4.37 10.24 -22.87
N GLY A 82 -4.31 9.07 -23.52
CA GLY A 82 -5.48 8.40 -24.09
C GLY A 82 -6.55 8.12 -23.04
N GLU A 83 -6.15 7.60 -21.87
CA GLU A 83 -7.06 7.34 -20.75
C GLU A 83 -7.75 8.62 -20.24
N ILE A 84 -7.01 9.72 -20.09
CA ILE A 84 -7.59 11.01 -19.68
C ILE A 84 -8.57 11.56 -20.73
N GLN A 85 -8.22 11.47 -22.01
CA GLN A 85 -9.08 11.97 -23.09
C GLN A 85 -10.37 11.15 -23.20
N ALA A 86 -10.26 9.82 -23.09
CA ALA A 86 -11.41 8.93 -23.05
C ALA A 86 -12.32 9.25 -21.85
N ALA A 87 -11.76 9.38 -20.64
CA ALA A 87 -12.52 9.73 -19.45
C ALA A 87 -13.19 11.12 -19.55
N ALA A 88 -12.50 12.10 -20.15
CA ALA A 88 -13.04 13.45 -20.36
C ALA A 88 -14.17 13.49 -21.40
N GLY A 89 -14.19 12.55 -22.35
CA GLY A 89 -15.26 12.36 -23.33
C GLY A 89 -16.48 11.60 -22.79
N SER A 90 -16.33 10.94 -21.64
CA SER A 90 -17.39 10.22 -20.91
C SER A 90 -17.97 11.06 -19.78
N SER A 91 -19.04 10.58 -19.13
CA SER A 91 -19.54 11.20 -17.90
C SER A 91 -18.76 10.72 -16.66
N LEU A 92 -18.71 11.54 -15.60
CA LEU A 92 -18.09 11.16 -14.32
C LEU A 92 -18.66 9.83 -13.78
N ALA A 93 -19.97 9.62 -13.89
CA ALA A 93 -20.61 8.39 -13.42
C ALA A 93 -20.05 7.15 -14.13
N VAL A 94 -19.92 7.19 -15.46
CA VAL A 94 -19.37 6.08 -16.26
C VAL A 94 -17.91 5.82 -15.89
N VAL A 95 -17.11 6.88 -15.71
CA VAL A 95 -15.70 6.72 -15.31
C VAL A 95 -15.57 6.13 -13.91
N LEU A 96 -16.45 6.50 -12.97
CA LEU A 96 -16.47 5.89 -11.64
C LEU A 96 -16.92 4.42 -11.68
N ASP A 97 -17.88 4.06 -12.54
CA ASP A 97 -18.31 2.67 -12.76
C ASP A 97 -17.14 1.82 -13.27
N GLU A 98 -16.38 2.33 -14.24
CA GLU A 98 -15.20 1.66 -14.78
C GLU A 98 -14.10 1.51 -13.71
N LEU A 99 -13.76 2.60 -13.01
CA LEU A 99 -12.75 2.58 -11.95
C LEU A 99 -13.07 1.60 -10.82
N LEU A 100 -14.35 1.41 -10.50
CA LEU A 100 -14.84 0.53 -9.44
C LEU A 100 -15.16 -0.89 -9.93
N THR A 101 -14.84 -1.21 -11.17
CA THR A 101 -14.92 -2.56 -11.70
C THR A 101 -13.57 -3.26 -11.52
N ALA A 102 -13.57 -4.41 -10.83
CA ALA A 102 -12.39 -5.23 -10.67
C ALA A 102 -12.05 -5.93 -12.01
N PRO A 103 -10.79 -5.88 -12.47
CA PRO A 103 -10.38 -6.62 -13.66
C PRO A 103 -10.30 -8.12 -13.35
N ALA A 104 -10.15 -8.93 -14.40
CA ALA A 104 -9.83 -10.35 -14.24
C ALA A 104 -8.54 -10.52 -13.43
N ALA A 105 -8.47 -11.60 -12.64
CA ALA A 105 -7.27 -11.92 -11.88
C ALA A 105 -6.08 -12.13 -12.82
N PRO A 106 -4.92 -11.52 -12.53
CA PRO A 106 -3.75 -11.67 -13.39
C PRO A 106 -3.17 -13.08 -13.32
N SER A 107 -2.48 -13.49 -14.39
CA SER A 107 -1.72 -14.75 -14.39
C SER A 107 -0.63 -14.75 -13.31
N PRO A 108 -0.29 -15.90 -12.71
CA PRO A 108 0.73 -15.99 -11.67
C PRO A 108 2.13 -15.54 -12.12
N PRO A 109 3.01 -15.14 -11.18
CA PRO A 109 4.41 -14.84 -11.47
C PRO A 109 5.16 -16.07 -12.00
N VAL A 110 6.13 -15.83 -12.88
CA VAL A 110 6.89 -16.88 -13.58
C VAL A 110 8.36 -16.91 -13.19
N ASN A 111 9.02 -18.05 -13.38
CA ASN A 111 10.47 -18.14 -13.20
C ASN A 111 11.20 -17.38 -14.33
N VAL A 112 12.18 -16.57 -13.97
CA VAL A 112 13.07 -15.83 -14.89
C VAL A 112 14.55 -16.00 -14.55
N SER A 113 14.86 -16.88 -13.59
CA SER A 113 16.21 -17.12 -13.11
C SER A 113 16.65 -18.54 -13.43
N THR A 114 17.84 -18.69 -14.00
CA THR A 114 18.49 -20.00 -14.18
C THR A 114 18.91 -20.64 -12.86
N ALA A 115 18.87 -19.90 -11.75
CA ALA A 115 19.12 -20.43 -10.42
C ALA A 115 17.98 -21.33 -9.90
N ASP A 116 16.79 -21.26 -10.48
CA ASP A 116 15.69 -22.19 -10.20
C ASP A 116 15.61 -23.22 -11.35
N PRO A 117 16.23 -24.41 -11.19
CA PRO A 117 16.17 -25.47 -12.19
C PRO A 117 14.86 -26.27 -12.12
N THR A 118 14.01 -26.04 -11.12
CA THR A 118 12.78 -26.81 -10.88
C THR A 118 11.62 -26.36 -11.77
N VAL A 119 11.68 -25.11 -12.25
CA VAL A 119 10.65 -24.49 -13.09
C VAL A 119 11.32 -23.91 -14.34
N PRO A 120 10.89 -24.27 -15.57
CA PRO A 120 11.45 -23.64 -16.77
C PRO A 120 11.23 -22.12 -16.80
N ILE A 121 12.13 -21.39 -17.45
CA ILE A 121 11.95 -19.94 -17.66
C ILE A 121 10.63 -19.67 -18.38
N GLY A 122 9.87 -18.69 -17.88
CA GLY A 122 8.56 -18.31 -18.39
C GLY A 122 7.40 -19.17 -17.88
N GLN A 123 7.65 -20.19 -17.03
CA GLN A 123 6.61 -20.99 -16.40
C GLN A 123 6.33 -20.54 -14.95
N PRO A 124 5.09 -20.66 -14.47
CA PRO A 124 4.73 -20.25 -13.11
C PRO A 124 5.43 -21.13 -12.06
N TRP A 125 5.98 -20.49 -11.02
CA TRP A 125 6.53 -21.20 -9.86
C TRP A 125 5.53 -21.35 -8.70
N VAL A 126 4.37 -20.71 -8.78
CA VAL A 126 3.29 -20.87 -7.80
C VAL A 126 2.83 -22.34 -7.78
N GLY A 127 2.71 -22.93 -6.60
CA GLY A 127 2.41 -24.35 -6.39
C GLY A 127 3.63 -25.25 -6.26
N GLN A 128 4.85 -24.73 -6.47
CA GLN A 128 6.07 -25.51 -6.23
C GLN A 128 6.36 -25.67 -4.73
N ALA A 129 7.09 -26.69 -4.32
CA ALA A 129 7.49 -26.81 -2.92
C ALA A 129 8.39 -25.64 -2.47
N PHE A 130 8.29 -25.30 -1.19
CA PHE A 130 9.20 -24.35 -0.54
C PHE A 130 10.65 -24.83 -0.63
N ASP A 131 11.56 -23.97 -1.08
CA ASP A 131 12.99 -24.25 -1.11
C ASP A 131 13.78 -22.99 -0.76
N GLN A 132 14.44 -23.01 0.41
CA GLN A 132 15.22 -21.91 0.94
C GLN A 132 16.28 -21.37 -0.03
N THR A 133 16.82 -22.21 -0.91
CA THR A 133 17.83 -21.81 -1.89
C THR A 133 17.24 -21.04 -3.08
N LEU A 134 15.94 -21.23 -3.34
CA LEU A 134 15.23 -20.64 -4.48
C LEU A 134 14.39 -19.40 -4.11
N GLU A 135 14.03 -19.26 -2.83
CA GLU A 135 13.13 -18.20 -2.38
C GLU A 135 13.61 -16.78 -2.70
N GLY A 136 14.92 -16.54 -2.74
CA GLY A 136 15.46 -15.24 -3.16
C GLY A 136 15.04 -14.88 -4.59
N ALA A 137 15.21 -15.81 -5.54
CA ALA A 137 14.84 -15.62 -6.94
C ALA A 137 13.31 -15.50 -7.12
N ARG A 138 12.54 -16.35 -6.42
CA ARG A 138 11.07 -16.33 -6.49
C ARG A 138 10.47 -15.07 -5.87
N ARG A 139 11.04 -14.54 -4.78
CA ARG A 139 10.60 -13.25 -4.20
C ARG A 139 10.92 -12.07 -5.11
N THR A 140 12.06 -12.06 -5.78
CA THR A 140 12.35 -11.05 -6.81
C THR A 140 11.33 -11.13 -7.94
N SER A 141 11.11 -12.33 -8.49
CA SER A 141 10.06 -12.57 -9.50
C SER A 141 8.67 -12.09 -9.05
N LEU A 142 8.24 -12.40 -7.81
CA LEU A 142 6.97 -11.93 -7.26
C LEU A 142 6.88 -10.40 -7.26
N ARG A 143 7.94 -9.72 -6.82
CA ARG A 143 7.96 -8.26 -6.71
C ARG A 143 7.93 -7.60 -8.08
N ASP A 144 8.73 -8.11 -8.99
CA ASP A 144 8.80 -7.64 -10.38
C ASP A 144 7.44 -7.81 -11.06
N TRP A 145 6.84 -8.99 -10.92
CA TRP A 145 5.50 -9.29 -11.42
C TRP A 145 4.46 -8.30 -10.87
N TRP A 146 4.50 -8.00 -9.57
CA TRP A 146 3.56 -7.07 -8.97
C TRP A 146 3.74 -5.64 -9.49
N LEU A 147 4.98 -5.18 -9.65
CA LEU A 147 5.24 -3.90 -10.33
C LEU A 147 4.72 -3.93 -11.77
N GLY A 148 4.92 -5.04 -12.49
CA GLY A 148 4.35 -5.28 -13.81
C GLY A 148 2.83 -5.13 -13.85
N GLN A 149 2.12 -5.65 -12.85
CA GLN A 149 0.66 -5.47 -12.74
C GLN A 149 0.27 -4.00 -12.56
N GLN A 150 1.01 -3.25 -11.74
CA GLN A 150 0.78 -1.82 -11.55
C GLN A 150 1.09 -1.01 -12.82
N LEU A 151 2.12 -1.40 -13.57
CA LEU A 151 2.53 -0.75 -14.82
C LEU A 151 1.56 -1.04 -15.97
N GLY A 152 1.09 -2.29 -16.07
CA GLY A 152 0.15 -2.77 -17.09
C GLY A 152 -1.33 -2.55 -16.76
N GLN A 153 -1.65 -1.79 -15.70
CA GLN A 153 -3.03 -1.60 -15.28
C GLN A 153 -3.91 -0.94 -16.36
N GLY A 154 -5.19 -1.31 -16.39
CA GLY A 154 -6.24 -0.53 -17.06
C GLY A 154 -6.83 0.56 -16.16
N VAL A 155 -7.97 1.10 -16.57
CA VAL A 155 -8.74 2.11 -15.80
C VAL A 155 -9.52 1.41 -14.67
N SER A 156 -8.80 0.93 -13.66
CA SER A 156 -9.38 0.34 -12.45
C SER A 156 -8.59 0.75 -11.21
N LEU A 157 -9.29 0.99 -10.10
CA LEU A 157 -8.70 1.29 -8.78
C LEU A 157 -8.00 0.08 -8.15
N SER A 158 -8.16 -1.12 -8.71
CA SER A 158 -7.77 -2.38 -8.07
C SER A 158 -6.31 -2.43 -7.64
N GLU A 159 -5.36 -1.99 -8.48
CA GLU A 159 -3.93 -1.99 -8.10
C GLU A 159 -3.58 -0.90 -7.07
N LYS A 160 -4.20 0.29 -7.17
CA LYS A 160 -4.02 1.35 -6.16
C LYS A 160 -4.55 0.92 -4.80
N MET A 161 -5.69 0.23 -4.79
CA MET A 161 -6.27 -0.34 -3.57
C MET A 161 -5.49 -1.55 -3.06
N THR A 162 -4.94 -2.38 -3.93
CA THR A 162 -4.04 -3.49 -3.52
C THR A 162 -2.81 -2.94 -2.80
N LEU A 163 -2.19 -1.87 -3.30
CA LEU A 163 -1.07 -1.20 -2.62
C LEU A 163 -1.51 -0.51 -1.32
N PHE A 164 -2.70 0.11 -1.29
CA PHE A 164 -3.26 0.67 -0.06
C PHE A 164 -3.43 -0.40 1.02
N TRP A 165 -4.01 -1.55 0.67
CA TRP A 165 -4.20 -2.65 1.61
C TRP A 165 -2.88 -3.28 2.03
N HIS A 166 -1.86 -3.30 1.16
CA HIS A 166 -0.52 -3.73 1.56
C HIS A 166 0.12 -2.79 2.60
N ASN A 167 -0.07 -1.48 2.44
CA ASN A 167 0.33 -0.48 3.45
C ASN A 167 -0.55 -0.52 4.71
N HIS A 168 -1.68 -1.24 4.67
CA HIS A 168 -2.61 -1.35 5.79
C HIS A 168 -2.40 -2.64 6.57
N PHE A 169 -2.56 -3.81 5.93
CA PHE A 169 -2.31 -5.15 6.48
C PHE A 169 -0.88 -5.57 6.17
N VAL A 170 0.08 -4.94 6.82
CA VAL A 170 1.50 -5.04 6.46
C VAL A 170 2.05 -6.46 6.65
N VAL A 171 2.83 -6.91 5.67
CA VAL A 171 3.81 -8.00 5.77
C VAL A 171 5.09 -7.59 5.06
N GLU A 172 6.22 -8.18 5.45
CA GLU A 172 7.50 -8.06 4.73
C GLU A 172 7.86 -9.39 4.06
N PHE A 173 8.04 -9.38 2.74
CA PHE A 173 8.39 -10.58 1.95
C PHE A 173 9.70 -11.22 2.43
N SER A 174 10.66 -10.39 2.84
CA SER A 174 11.93 -10.83 3.44
C SER A 174 11.73 -11.53 4.77
N THR A 175 10.87 -11.02 5.65
CA THR A 175 10.57 -11.59 6.98
C THR A 175 9.75 -12.88 6.90
N ILE A 176 8.72 -12.94 6.05
CA ILE A 176 7.96 -14.19 5.85
C ILE A 176 8.78 -15.26 5.12
N ASN A 177 9.78 -14.82 4.34
CA ASN A 177 10.72 -15.64 3.60
C ASN A 177 10.04 -16.79 2.84
N SER A 178 8.93 -16.51 2.15
CA SER A 178 8.20 -17.47 1.30
C SER A 178 7.49 -16.71 0.19
N ALA A 179 7.92 -16.91 -1.05
CA ALA A 179 7.35 -16.25 -2.22
C ALA A 179 5.90 -16.71 -2.48
N GLN A 180 5.57 -17.97 -2.18
CA GLN A 180 4.19 -18.46 -2.29
C GLN A 180 3.26 -17.80 -1.28
N TYR A 181 3.71 -17.63 -0.04
CA TYR A 181 2.93 -16.89 0.96
C TYR A 181 2.74 -15.44 0.53
N GLY A 182 3.79 -14.81 0.00
CA GLY A 182 3.71 -13.47 -0.57
C GLY A 182 2.71 -13.37 -1.72
N TYR A 183 2.70 -14.36 -2.63
CA TYR A 183 1.74 -14.39 -3.73
C TYR A 183 0.29 -14.54 -3.23
N GLU A 184 0.01 -15.50 -2.35
CA GLU A 184 -1.34 -15.69 -1.79
C GLU A 184 -1.82 -14.47 -0.99
N TYR A 185 -0.92 -13.81 -0.28
CA TYR A 185 -1.17 -12.54 0.39
C TYR A 185 -1.56 -11.44 -0.61
N VAL A 186 -0.75 -11.19 -1.65
CA VAL A 186 -1.07 -10.15 -2.67
C VAL A 186 -2.35 -10.49 -3.42
N ARG A 187 -2.58 -11.78 -3.71
CA ARG A 187 -3.81 -12.26 -4.34
C ARG A 187 -5.04 -11.95 -3.48
N LEU A 188 -4.95 -12.19 -2.16
CA LEU A 188 -6.01 -11.88 -1.21
C LEU A 188 -6.30 -10.38 -1.13
N LEU A 189 -5.26 -9.54 -1.04
CA LEU A 189 -5.41 -8.08 -1.06
C LEU A 189 -6.11 -7.61 -2.34
N ARG A 190 -5.75 -8.18 -3.50
CA ARG A 190 -6.34 -7.85 -4.79
C ARG A 190 -7.79 -8.32 -4.89
N GLN A 191 -8.09 -9.51 -4.39
CA GLN A 191 -9.45 -10.06 -4.35
C GLN A 191 -10.42 -9.14 -3.61
N TYR A 192 -9.98 -8.54 -2.50
CA TYR A 192 -10.79 -7.61 -1.70
C TYR A 192 -10.47 -6.14 -1.95
N ALA A 193 -9.73 -5.80 -3.01
CA ALA A 193 -9.28 -4.44 -3.28
C ALA A 193 -10.43 -3.41 -3.24
N LEU A 194 -11.58 -3.77 -3.81
CA LEU A 194 -12.79 -2.95 -3.85
C LEU A 194 -13.95 -3.53 -3.03
N GLY A 195 -13.71 -4.64 -2.32
CA GLY A 195 -14.75 -5.43 -1.66
C GLY A 195 -14.90 -5.17 -0.17
N ASN A 196 -15.31 -6.22 0.54
CA ASN A 196 -15.62 -6.18 1.95
C ASN A 196 -14.38 -6.14 2.85
N VAL A 197 -14.13 -5.02 3.54
CA VAL A 197 -12.96 -4.90 4.43
C VAL A 197 -13.09 -5.72 5.71
N ARG A 198 -14.32 -6.00 6.20
CA ARG A 198 -14.53 -6.90 7.34
C ARG A 198 -14.14 -8.33 6.99
N GLN A 199 -14.54 -8.80 5.80
CA GLN A 199 -14.15 -10.13 5.34
C GLN A 199 -12.65 -10.19 5.02
N LEU A 200 -12.08 -9.16 4.41
CA LEU A 200 -10.62 -9.07 4.21
C LEU A 200 -9.88 -9.22 5.54
N ALA A 201 -10.31 -8.54 6.60
CA ALA A 201 -9.68 -8.67 7.92
C ALA A 201 -9.77 -10.11 8.45
N LYS A 202 -10.90 -10.80 8.25
CA LYS A 202 -11.07 -12.23 8.63
C LYS A 202 -10.08 -13.11 7.87
N ASP A 203 -10.09 -13.02 6.55
CA ASP A 203 -9.26 -13.88 5.71
C ASP A 203 -7.77 -13.58 5.90
N MET A 204 -7.42 -12.31 6.10
CA MET A 204 -6.06 -11.88 6.40
C MET A 204 -5.59 -12.38 7.77
N THR A 205 -6.50 -12.49 8.75
CA THR A 205 -6.13 -12.89 10.11
C THR A 205 -5.52 -14.29 10.18
N ILE A 206 -5.96 -15.16 9.28
CA ILE A 206 -5.52 -16.56 9.18
C ILE A 206 -4.67 -16.80 7.93
N ASN A 207 -4.31 -15.75 7.19
CA ASN A 207 -3.44 -15.87 6.02
C ASN A 207 -2.03 -16.30 6.47
N PRO A 208 -1.39 -17.27 5.78
CA PRO A 208 -0.10 -17.81 6.21
C PRO A 208 1.02 -16.78 6.23
N ALA A 209 1.01 -15.76 5.34
CA ALA A 209 1.99 -14.68 5.38
C ALA A 209 1.84 -13.84 6.64
N MET A 210 0.60 -13.47 7.01
CA MET A 210 0.30 -12.68 8.19
C MET A 210 0.59 -13.45 9.49
N LEU A 211 0.17 -14.71 9.55
CA LEU A 211 0.45 -15.60 10.68
C LEU A 211 1.96 -15.75 10.91
N ARG A 212 2.76 -15.82 9.85
CA ARG A 212 4.22 -15.88 9.98
C ARG A 212 4.82 -14.53 10.35
N TYR A 213 4.38 -13.45 9.71
CA TYR A 213 4.93 -12.11 9.91
C TYR A 213 4.79 -11.62 11.35
N LEU A 214 3.60 -11.81 11.94
CA LEU A 214 3.31 -11.37 13.31
C LEU A 214 3.52 -12.47 14.34
N ASN A 215 4.13 -13.61 13.98
CA ASN A 215 4.29 -14.79 14.82
C ASN A 215 2.95 -15.35 15.37
N GLY A 216 1.83 -15.14 14.68
CA GLY A 216 0.55 -15.74 14.99
C GLY A 216 0.60 -17.27 14.96
N ASN A 217 1.42 -17.83 14.07
CA ASN A 217 1.69 -19.27 14.00
C ASN A 217 2.37 -19.85 15.25
N ALA A 218 3.02 -19.03 16.07
CA ALA A 218 3.61 -19.43 17.35
C ALA A 218 2.65 -19.26 18.54
N SER A 219 1.50 -18.61 18.36
CA SER A 219 0.56 -18.28 19.44
C SER A 219 -0.11 -19.53 20.03
N THR A 220 0.05 -19.76 21.34
CA THR A 220 -0.50 -20.93 22.05
C THR A 220 -1.29 -20.50 23.29
N ALA A 221 -2.15 -21.37 23.81
CA ALA A 221 -2.87 -21.11 25.07
C ALA A 221 -1.94 -20.72 26.22
N SER A 222 -0.76 -21.36 26.33
CA SER A 222 0.23 -21.09 27.38
C SER A 222 1.11 -19.85 27.11
N ALA A 223 1.17 -19.40 25.86
CA ALA A 223 1.93 -18.21 25.46
C ALA A 223 1.17 -17.49 24.33
N PRO A 224 0.08 -16.77 24.66
CA PRO A 224 -0.66 -15.99 23.68
C PRO A 224 0.20 -14.86 23.13
N ASN A 225 0.11 -14.64 21.81
CA ASN A 225 0.90 -13.60 21.15
C ASN A 225 0.20 -12.23 21.23
N GLU A 226 0.55 -11.45 22.24
CA GLU A 226 0.05 -10.08 22.42
C GLU A 226 0.46 -9.10 21.32
N ASN A 227 1.58 -9.36 20.61
CA ASN A 227 1.98 -8.51 19.48
C ASN A 227 0.90 -8.52 18.41
N TYR A 228 0.44 -9.71 17.99
CA TYR A 228 -0.60 -9.76 16.98
C TYR A 228 -1.94 -9.18 17.48
N GLY A 229 -2.33 -9.50 18.72
CA GLY A 229 -3.52 -8.88 19.33
C GLY A 229 -3.45 -7.34 19.31
N ARG A 230 -2.27 -6.78 19.59
CA ARG A 230 -2.04 -5.33 19.57
C ARG A 230 -2.13 -4.76 18.17
N GLU A 231 -1.38 -5.31 17.21
CA GLU A 231 -1.36 -4.76 15.84
C GLU A 231 -2.73 -4.84 15.17
N LEU A 232 -3.49 -5.89 15.46
CA LEU A 232 -4.85 -6.04 14.96
C LEU A 232 -5.74 -4.88 15.42
N LEU A 233 -5.74 -4.56 16.72
CA LEU A 233 -6.52 -3.46 17.28
C LEU A 233 -5.95 -2.09 16.86
N GLU A 234 -4.64 -1.92 16.99
CA GLU A 234 -3.94 -0.65 16.90
C GLU A 234 -3.74 -0.15 15.47
N LEU A 235 -3.25 -1.00 14.57
CA LEU A 235 -2.80 -0.57 13.24
C LEU A 235 -3.74 -0.98 12.12
N PHE A 236 -4.44 -2.10 12.30
CA PHE A 236 -5.27 -2.71 11.27
C PHE A 236 -6.77 -2.45 11.44
N THR A 237 -7.26 -2.00 12.60
CA THR A 237 -8.71 -1.84 12.80
C THR A 237 -9.13 -0.57 13.54
N LEU A 238 -8.98 -0.49 14.85
CA LEU A 238 -9.53 0.60 15.66
C LEU A 238 -8.70 1.88 15.59
N GLY A 239 -7.38 1.74 15.46
CA GLY A 239 -6.48 2.84 15.78
C GLY A 239 -6.32 3.01 17.29
N LYS A 240 -5.22 3.65 17.71
CA LYS A 240 -5.00 4.03 19.13
C LYS A 240 -6.12 4.89 19.68
N GLY A 241 -6.53 5.94 18.96
CA GLY A 241 -7.28 7.03 19.59
C GLY A 241 -6.45 7.76 20.67
N PRO A 242 -7.02 8.77 21.35
CA PRO A 242 -6.34 9.46 22.44
C PRO A 242 -5.95 8.52 23.61
N LEU A 243 -4.77 8.75 24.17
CA LEU A 243 -4.30 8.07 25.37
C LEU A 243 -5.04 8.61 26.60
N VAL A 244 -5.68 7.73 27.36
CA VAL A 244 -6.41 8.05 28.61
C VAL A 244 -5.56 7.69 29.85
N GLY A 245 -4.73 6.66 29.73
CA GLY A 245 -3.77 6.22 30.76
C GLY A 245 -2.74 5.27 30.16
N ALA A 246 -1.73 4.87 30.92
CA ALA A 246 -0.72 3.93 30.43
C ALA A 246 -1.39 2.62 29.95
N GLY A 247 -1.24 2.27 28.68
CA GLY A 247 -1.90 1.11 28.07
C GLY A 247 -3.43 1.19 27.97
N ASN A 248 -4.02 2.38 28.14
CA ASN A 248 -5.45 2.62 28.06
C ASN A 248 -5.73 3.77 27.10
N TYR A 249 -6.39 3.44 26.00
CA TYR A 249 -6.82 4.39 25.00
C TYR A 249 -8.34 4.49 24.95
N THR A 250 -8.86 5.53 24.31
CA THR A 250 -10.31 5.68 24.14
C THR A 250 -10.96 4.53 23.35
N THR A 251 -10.19 3.75 22.57
CA THR A 251 -10.70 2.68 21.70
C THR A 251 -10.45 1.27 22.23
N TYR A 252 -9.40 1.05 23.03
CA TYR A 252 -9.08 -0.23 23.66
C TYR A 252 -8.12 -0.08 24.85
N THR A 253 -8.01 -1.13 25.65
CA THR A 253 -7.11 -1.26 26.79
C THR A 253 -6.11 -2.41 26.57
N GLU A 254 -5.06 -2.47 27.39
CA GLU A 254 -4.14 -3.59 27.42
C GLU A 254 -4.83 -4.94 27.71
N ALA A 255 -5.89 -4.94 28.53
CA ALA A 255 -6.67 -6.15 28.78
C ALA A 255 -7.38 -6.65 27.50
N ASP A 256 -7.79 -5.74 26.61
CA ASP A 256 -8.38 -6.10 25.32
C ASP A 256 -7.35 -6.73 24.37
N VAL A 257 -6.11 -6.24 24.40
CA VAL A 257 -4.99 -6.83 23.66
C VAL A 257 -4.75 -8.27 24.12
N GLN A 258 -4.72 -8.50 25.43
CA GLN A 258 -4.55 -9.84 26.01
C GLN A 258 -5.72 -10.76 25.68
N ALA A 259 -6.96 -10.26 25.73
CA ALA A 259 -8.15 -11.00 25.35
C ALA A 259 -8.11 -11.39 23.87
N ALA A 260 -7.80 -10.45 22.97
CA ALA A 260 -7.65 -10.70 21.54
C ALA A 260 -6.52 -11.72 21.27
N ALA A 261 -5.37 -11.60 21.93
CA ALA A 261 -4.25 -12.53 21.80
C ALA A 261 -4.66 -13.98 22.12
N LYS A 262 -5.48 -14.18 23.16
CA LYS A 262 -6.03 -15.49 23.53
C LYS A 262 -6.97 -16.05 22.46
N VAL A 263 -7.85 -15.22 21.90
CA VAL A 263 -8.73 -15.63 20.78
C VAL A 263 -7.89 -16.14 19.59
N LEU A 264 -6.77 -15.50 19.29
CA LEU A 264 -5.93 -15.83 18.13
C LEU A 264 -5.02 -17.06 18.33
N THR A 265 -5.01 -17.67 19.52
CA THR A 265 -4.19 -18.86 19.79
C THR A 265 -4.63 -20.07 18.94
N GLY A 266 -3.70 -20.99 18.66
CA GLY A 266 -3.99 -22.24 17.95
C GLY A 266 -3.90 -22.17 16.41
N TRP A 267 -3.90 -20.99 15.81
CA TRP A 267 -3.68 -20.81 14.37
C TRP A 267 -2.23 -21.04 13.95
N ARG A 268 -2.01 -21.78 12.87
CA ARG A 268 -0.71 -22.19 12.34
C ARG A 268 -0.67 -21.94 10.84
N ASP A 269 0.51 -21.90 10.27
CA ASP A 269 0.73 -21.84 8.84
C ASP A 269 1.34 -23.16 8.35
N ASP A 270 0.93 -23.60 7.16
CA ASP A 270 1.41 -24.83 6.54
C ASP A 270 2.07 -24.53 5.19
N PRO A 271 3.40 -24.69 5.07
CA PRO A 271 4.12 -24.49 3.82
C PRO A 271 3.70 -25.43 2.70
N ALA A 272 3.18 -26.62 3.01
CA ALA A 272 2.81 -27.61 2.01
C ALA A 272 1.50 -27.27 1.31
N THR A 273 0.50 -26.80 2.07
CA THR A 273 -0.80 -26.37 1.54
C THR A 273 -0.88 -24.88 1.25
N VAL A 274 0.14 -24.10 1.62
CA VAL A 274 0.19 -22.64 1.45
C VAL A 274 -1.02 -21.96 2.12
N ALA A 275 -1.39 -22.45 3.31
CA ALA A 275 -2.60 -22.05 4.00
C ALA A 275 -2.40 -21.91 5.52
N GLY A 276 -3.34 -21.22 6.17
CA GLY A 276 -3.49 -21.26 7.62
C GLY A 276 -4.33 -22.48 8.04
N TYR A 277 -4.02 -23.08 9.19
CA TYR A 277 -4.80 -24.16 9.77
C TYR A 277 -4.90 -24.02 11.30
N PHE A 278 -5.96 -24.57 11.89
CA PHE A 278 -6.23 -24.44 13.31
C PHE A 278 -5.88 -25.73 14.10
N THR A 279 -5.17 -25.58 15.21
CA THR A 279 -4.81 -26.67 16.12
C THR A 279 -5.50 -26.48 17.47
N ALA A 280 -6.61 -27.20 17.68
CA ALA A 280 -7.47 -27.05 18.87
C ALA A 280 -6.72 -27.27 20.19
N SER A 281 -5.79 -28.23 20.27
CA SER A 281 -5.02 -28.49 21.49
C SER A 281 -4.07 -27.36 21.91
N ARG A 282 -3.85 -26.38 21.04
CA ARG A 282 -3.00 -25.21 21.30
C ARG A 282 -3.80 -23.93 21.51
N HIS A 283 -5.12 -24.00 21.50
CA HIS A 283 -6.01 -22.86 21.64
C HIS A 283 -6.46 -22.67 23.09
N ASP A 284 -6.52 -21.42 23.54
CA ASP A 284 -7.08 -21.05 24.84
C ASP A 284 -8.59 -21.26 24.81
N THR A 285 -9.13 -22.16 25.64
CA THR A 285 -10.58 -22.44 25.69
C THR A 285 -11.29 -21.71 26.83
N SER A 286 -10.65 -20.75 27.48
CA SER A 286 -11.30 -19.91 28.49
C SER A 286 -12.21 -18.88 27.80
N PRO A 287 -13.26 -18.38 28.46
CA PRO A 287 -14.00 -17.22 27.97
C PRO A 287 -13.13 -15.94 28.01
N LYS A 288 -13.18 -15.11 26.96
CA LYS A 288 -12.39 -13.86 26.86
C LYS A 288 -13.27 -12.67 27.20
N GLN A 289 -12.89 -11.93 28.24
CA GLN A 289 -13.56 -10.72 28.68
C GLN A 289 -12.87 -9.49 28.07
N PHE A 290 -13.64 -8.64 27.41
CA PHE A 290 -13.20 -7.33 26.93
C PHE A 290 -13.64 -6.22 27.89
N SER A 291 -12.96 -5.09 27.82
CA SER A 291 -13.16 -3.93 28.68
C SER A 291 -14.42 -3.15 28.34
N ALA A 292 -14.66 -2.07 29.08
CA ALA A 292 -15.74 -1.12 28.81
C ALA A 292 -15.65 -0.46 27.43
N ALA A 293 -14.44 -0.36 26.82
CA ALA A 293 -14.27 0.14 25.46
C ALA A 293 -15.01 -0.73 24.42
N PHE A 294 -15.16 -2.02 24.72
CA PHE A 294 -15.95 -2.98 23.95
C PHE A 294 -17.33 -3.27 24.58
N GLY A 295 -17.83 -2.38 25.43
CA GLY A 295 -19.11 -2.58 26.12
C GLY A 295 -19.14 -3.76 27.09
N ASN A 296 -17.97 -4.14 27.65
CA ASN A 296 -17.80 -5.32 28.51
C ASN A 296 -18.20 -6.64 27.85
N ALA A 297 -18.04 -6.74 26.52
CA ALA A 297 -18.34 -7.94 25.77
C ALA A 297 -17.53 -9.16 26.30
N LYS A 298 -18.17 -10.33 26.26
CA LYS A 298 -17.55 -11.60 26.62
C LYS A 298 -17.70 -12.57 25.46
N LEU A 299 -16.59 -13.04 24.91
CA LEU A 299 -16.57 -14.07 23.88
C LEU A 299 -16.45 -15.45 24.53
N ALA A 300 -17.36 -16.34 24.17
CA ALA A 300 -17.26 -17.75 24.52
C ALA A 300 -16.24 -18.42 23.58
N PRO A 301 -15.54 -19.48 24.03
CA PRO A 301 -14.64 -20.22 23.17
C PRO A 301 -15.40 -20.81 21.98
N ASN A 302 -14.89 -20.63 20.76
CA ASN A 302 -15.57 -21.06 19.53
C ASN A 302 -14.61 -21.76 18.54
N GLY A 303 -13.49 -22.28 19.07
CA GLY A 303 -12.51 -23.03 18.30
C GLY A 303 -12.01 -22.26 17.07
N ALA A 304 -12.00 -22.92 15.91
CA ALA A 304 -11.52 -22.31 14.67
C ALA A 304 -12.33 -21.08 14.23
N SER A 305 -13.56 -20.87 14.72
CA SER A 305 -14.38 -19.73 14.33
C SER A 305 -14.23 -18.51 15.25
N GLU A 306 -13.58 -18.65 16.40
CA GLU A 306 -13.55 -17.59 17.43
C GLU A 306 -12.88 -16.29 16.96
N TYR A 307 -11.90 -16.37 16.07
CA TYR A 307 -11.28 -15.17 15.48
C TYR A 307 -12.29 -14.33 14.68
N GLN A 308 -13.31 -14.96 14.09
CA GLN A 308 -14.36 -14.25 13.38
C GLN A 308 -15.26 -13.48 14.34
N ASP A 309 -15.56 -14.07 15.50
CA ASP A 309 -16.32 -13.41 16.58
C ASP A 309 -15.57 -12.17 17.11
N LEU A 310 -14.24 -12.28 17.26
CA LEU A 310 -13.38 -11.14 17.61
C LEU A 310 -13.44 -10.03 16.56
N LEU A 311 -13.32 -10.36 15.27
CA LEU A 311 -13.39 -9.34 14.23
C LEU A 311 -14.79 -8.75 14.11
N ASP A 312 -15.86 -9.54 14.24
CA ASP A 312 -17.21 -9.00 14.26
C ASP A 312 -17.43 -8.07 15.47
N LEU A 313 -16.83 -8.38 16.63
CA LEU A 313 -16.83 -7.49 17.80
C LEU A 313 -16.07 -6.18 17.52
N ILE A 314 -14.87 -6.24 16.93
CA ILE A 314 -14.08 -5.06 16.57
C ILE A 314 -14.81 -4.18 15.55
N PHE A 315 -15.40 -4.78 14.52
CA PHE A 315 -16.09 -4.04 13.46
C PHE A 315 -17.44 -3.46 13.92
N ARG A 316 -17.97 -3.83 15.10
CA ARG A 316 -19.10 -3.12 15.72
C ARG A 316 -18.71 -1.77 16.32
N GLN A 317 -17.43 -1.53 16.58
CA GLN A 317 -16.99 -0.24 17.07
C GLN A 317 -16.99 0.81 15.96
N SER A 318 -17.61 1.97 16.24
CA SER A 318 -17.62 3.10 15.30
C SER A 318 -16.21 3.61 14.96
N ALA A 319 -15.26 3.46 15.90
CA ALA A 319 -13.86 3.81 15.71
C ALA A 319 -13.23 3.07 14.52
N THR A 320 -13.58 1.81 14.28
CA THR A 320 -13.04 1.00 13.16
C THR A 320 -13.34 1.64 11.81
N ALA A 321 -14.61 1.98 11.57
CA ALA A 321 -15.01 2.60 10.31
C ALA A 321 -14.36 3.98 10.12
N ALA A 322 -14.34 4.82 11.16
CA ALA A 322 -13.70 6.13 11.10
C ALA A 322 -12.18 6.02 10.86
N PHE A 323 -11.49 5.06 11.49
CA PHE A 323 -10.06 4.83 11.27
C PHE A 323 -9.75 4.46 9.81
N LEU A 324 -10.50 3.50 9.26
CA LEU A 324 -10.33 3.06 7.87
C LEU A 324 -10.61 4.21 6.89
N VAL A 325 -11.68 4.97 7.10
CA VAL A 325 -12.04 6.12 6.25
C VAL A 325 -10.99 7.23 6.32
N ARG A 326 -10.41 7.53 7.50
CA ARG A 326 -9.28 8.48 7.58
C ARG A 326 -8.09 8.02 6.75
N LYS A 327 -7.74 6.72 6.77
CA LYS A 327 -6.65 6.18 5.95
C LYS A 327 -6.97 6.32 4.45
N LEU A 328 -8.19 5.98 4.03
CA LEU A 328 -8.64 6.16 2.64
C LEU A 328 -8.62 7.64 2.22
N TYR A 329 -9.11 8.55 3.06
CA TYR A 329 -9.10 9.98 2.81
C TYR A 329 -7.68 10.51 2.60
N ARG A 330 -6.73 10.14 3.48
CA ARG A 330 -5.32 10.53 3.31
C ARG A 330 -4.69 9.95 2.05
N TRP A 331 -5.08 8.72 1.70
CA TRP A 331 -4.57 8.06 0.50
C TRP A 331 -5.05 8.71 -0.79
N PHE A 332 -6.31 9.14 -0.87
CA PHE A 332 -6.95 9.65 -2.09
C PHE A 332 -7.09 11.17 -2.17
N VAL A 333 -7.22 11.88 -1.05
CA VAL A 333 -7.51 13.33 -1.02
C VAL A 333 -6.33 14.15 -0.48
N TYR A 334 -6.18 14.23 0.83
CA TYR A 334 -5.16 15.06 1.48
C TYR A 334 -4.88 14.60 2.92
N TYR A 335 -3.71 14.95 3.45
CA TYR A 335 -3.27 14.42 4.75
C TYR A 335 -3.81 15.18 5.97
N VAL A 336 -4.24 16.43 5.78
CA VAL A 336 -4.85 17.26 6.83
C VAL A 336 -6.34 16.93 6.96
N ILE A 337 -6.72 16.48 8.16
CA ILE A 337 -8.10 16.24 8.59
C ILE A 337 -8.32 17.12 9.82
N ASP A 338 -8.97 18.27 9.62
CA ASP A 338 -9.39 19.15 10.72
C ASP A 338 -10.78 18.75 11.24
N ALA A 339 -11.30 19.48 12.22
CA ALA A 339 -12.60 19.18 12.83
C ALA A 339 -13.76 19.24 11.83
N GLN A 340 -13.69 20.11 10.82
CA GLN A 340 -14.73 20.23 9.81
C GLN A 340 -14.67 19.04 8.84
N ILE A 341 -13.50 18.66 8.33
CA ILE A 341 -13.35 17.47 7.49
C ILE A 341 -13.75 16.20 8.25
N GLU A 342 -13.39 16.12 9.54
CA GLU A 342 -13.80 15.01 10.39
C GLU A 342 -15.33 14.91 10.45
N SER A 343 -16.03 16.01 10.76
CA SER A 343 -17.49 16.08 10.86
C SER A 343 -18.20 15.83 9.52
N ASP A 344 -17.77 16.51 8.46
CA ASP A 344 -18.55 16.67 7.24
C ASP A 344 -18.19 15.61 6.18
N ILE A 345 -17.00 15.01 6.28
CA ILE A 345 -16.48 14.05 5.30
C ILE A 345 -16.22 12.69 5.94
N ILE A 346 -15.42 12.62 7.01
CA ILE A 346 -14.99 11.34 7.60
C ILE A 346 -16.17 10.61 8.26
N GLN A 347 -16.93 11.26 9.14
CA GLN A 347 -18.03 10.62 9.86
C GLN A 347 -19.18 10.13 8.94
N PRO A 348 -19.60 10.89 7.91
CA PRO A 348 -20.60 10.41 6.97
C PRO A 348 -20.10 9.24 6.11
N LEU A 349 -18.85 9.26 5.66
CA LEU A 349 -18.26 8.12 4.93
C LEU A 349 -18.07 6.90 5.84
N ALA A 350 -17.76 7.08 7.13
CA ALA A 350 -17.69 5.98 8.09
C ALA A 350 -19.07 5.37 8.32
N SER A 351 -20.11 6.19 8.44
CA SER A 351 -21.50 5.74 8.51
C SER A 351 -21.92 4.98 7.24
N LEU A 352 -21.51 5.46 6.07
CA LEU A 352 -21.72 4.78 4.78
C LEU A 352 -21.00 3.43 4.75
N LEU A 353 -19.77 3.34 5.23
CA LEU A 353 -19.03 2.08 5.29
C LEU A 353 -19.77 1.05 6.16
N VAL A 354 -20.31 1.47 7.31
CA VAL A 354 -21.08 0.56 8.18
C VAL A 354 -22.39 0.14 7.52
N SER A 355 -23.15 1.09 6.94
CA SER A 355 -24.45 0.79 6.32
C SER A 355 -24.34 0.00 5.01
N SER A 356 -23.20 0.09 4.32
CA SER A 356 -22.85 -0.77 3.17
C SER A 356 -22.31 -2.14 3.58
N ASN A 357 -22.44 -2.54 4.86
CA ASN A 357 -21.89 -3.79 5.39
C ASN A 357 -20.37 -3.91 5.17
N PHE A 358 -19.63 -2.81 5.29
CA PHE A 358 -18.18 -2.72 5.10
C PHE A 358 -17.70 -2.98 3.67
N GLU A 359 -18.56 -2.82 2.67
CA GLU A 359 -18.12 -2.72 1.27
C GLU A 359 -17.41 -1.38 1.03
N VAL A 360 -16.19 -1.44 0.49
CA VAL A 360 -15.34 -0.25 0.28
C VAL A 360 -15.71 0.51 -0.98
N ALA A 361 -16.17 -0.16 -2.04
CA ALA A 361 -16.52 0.49 -3.31
C ALA A 361 -17.56 1.63 -3.18
N PRO A 362 -18.65 1.51 -2.39
CA PRO A 362 -19.58 2.61 -2.16
C PRO A 362 -18.93 3.85 -1.52
N VAL A 363 -18.00 3.66 -0.58
CA VAL A 363 -17.27 4.75 0.08
C VAL A 363 -16.35 5.46 -0.91
N LEU A 364 -15.62 4.70 -1.73
CA LEU A 364 -14.77 5.25 -2.78
C LEU A 364 -15.59 6.00 -3.84
N ARG A 365 -16.76 5.47 -4.24
CA ARG A 365 -17.67 6.15 -5.17
C ARG A 365 -18.11 7.51 -4.62
N ALA A 366 -18.59 7.54 -3.38
CA ALA A 366 -19.06 8.76 -2.74
C ALA A 366 -17.92 9.78 -2.60
N LEU A 367 -16.75 9.34 -2.14
CA LEU A 367 -15.59 10.23 -1.99
C LEU A 367 -15.12 10.78 -3.34
N LEU A 368 -14.78 9.91 -4.30
CA LEU A 368 -14.18 10.32 -5.58
C LEU A 368 -15.15 11.02 -6.53
N GLY A 369 -16.45 10.86 -6.31
CA GLY A 369 -17.52 11.54 -7.06
C GLY A 369 -18.04 12.82 -6.39
N SER A 370 -17.49 13.22 -5.25
CA SER A 370 -18.00 14.36 -4.46
C SER A 370 -17.48 15.72 -4.93
N GLU A 371 -18.22 16.78 -4.61
CA GLU A 371 -17.74 18.16 -4.66
C GLU A 371 -16.41 18.33 -3.92
N HIS A 372 -16.29 17.74 -2.73
CA HIS A 372 -15.08 17.81 -1.93
C HIS A 372 -13.84 17.31 -2.67
N PHE A 373 -13.94 16.20 -3.40
CA PHE A 373 -12.79 15.64 -4.11
C PHE A 373 -12.28 16.55 -5.24
N PHE A 374 -13.17 17.30 -5.89
CA PHE A 374 -12.84 18.24 -6.96
C PHE A 374 -12.62 19.68 -6.49
N ASP A 375 -12.68 19.94 -5.18
CA ASP A 375 -12.35 21.24 -4.63
C ASP A 375 -10.91 21.63 -4.98
N ALA A 376 -10.69 22.89 -5.36
CA ALA A 376 -9.40 23.41 -5.77
C ALA A 376 -8.30 23.20 -4.71
N ALA A 377 -8.65 23.19 -3.42
CA ALA A 377 -7.72 22.93 -2.32
C ALA A 377 -7.22 21.46 -2.30
N ASN A 378 -7.96 20.54 -2.90
CA ASN A 378 -7.63 19.11 -2.97
C ASN A 378 -7.00 18.71 -4.31
N VAL A 379 -6.81 19.65 -5.24
CA VAL A 379 -6.21 19.41 -6.55
C VAL A 379 -4.71 19.75 -6.52
N GLY A 380 -3.86 18.76 -6.82
CA GLY A 380 -2.41 18.97 -6.89
C GLY A 380 -1.71 19.13 -5.54
N CYS A 381 -2.38 18.82 -4.44
CA CYS A 381 -1.89 19.02 -3.08
C CYS A 381 -0.98 17.90 -2.57
N LEU A 382 -0.79 16.81 -3.32
CA LEU A 382 -0.02 15.64 -2.88
C LEU A 382 1.24 15.43 -3.71
N ILE A 383 2.35 15.22 -3.02
CA ILE A 383 3.59 14.75 -3.64
C ILE A 383 3.44 13.26 -3.93
N LYS A 384 3.65 12.88 -5.20
CA LYS A 384 3.59 11.48 -5.64
C LYS A 384 4.55 10.62 -4.80
N SER A 385 4.10 9.42 -4.43
CA SER A 385 4.98 8.38 -3.89
C SER A 385 6.02 7.95 -4.94
N PRO A 386 7.15 7.35 -4.56
CA PRO A 386 8.12 6.83 -5.52
C PRO A 386 7.55 5.84 -6.56
N LEU A 387 6.58 4.99 -6.19
CA LEU A 387 5.88 4.11 -7.12
C LEU A 387 4.98 4.91 -8.08
N ASP A 388 4.15 5.83 -7.57
CA ASP A 388 3.32 6.72 -8.40
C ASP A 388 4.16 7.56 -9.37
N PHE A 389 5.35 7.97 -8.95
CA PHE A 389 6.29 8.70 -9.77
C PHE A 389 6.92 7.81 -10.84
N THR A 390 7.56 6.71 -10.45
CA THR A 390 8.36 5.87 -11.35
C THR A 390 7.49 5.20 -12.41
N ILE A 391 6.38 4.58 -12.00
CA ILE A 391 5.42 3.96 -12.92
C ILE A 391 4.73 5.05 -13.74
N GLY A 392 4.39 6.18 -13.11
CA GLY A 392 3.71 7.27 -13.78
C GLY A 392 4.53 7.89 -14.90
N VAL A 393 5.85 8.08 -14.73
CA VAL A 393 6.71 8.55 -15.83
C VAL A 393 6.66 7.57 -17.00
N CYS A 394 6.71 6.26 -16.73
CA CYS A 394 6.66 5.24 -17.79
C CYS A 394 5.35 5.30 -18.58
N ARG A 395 4.21 5.38 -17.88
CA ARG A 395 2.89 5.38 -18.52
C ARG A 395 2.55 6.71 -19.18
N GLN A 396 2.91 7.85 -18.58
CA GLN A 396 2.57 9.17 -19.12
C GLN A 396 3.36 9.51 -20.39
N PHE A 397 4.57 8.97 -20.53
CA PHE A 397 5.35 9.03 -21.78
C PHE A 397 5.15 7.80 -22.68
N GLU A 398 4.29 6.86 -22.27
CA GLU A 398 3.96 5.66 -23.04
C GLU A 398 5.24 4.90 -23.48
N LEU A 399 6.18 4.74 -22.54
CA LEU A 399 7.46 4.08 -22.80
C LEU A 399 7.23 2.64 -23.28
N ALA A 400 7.93 2.26 -24.35
CA ALA A 400 7.92 0.88 -24.81
C ALA A 400 8.54 -0.02 -23.73
N LEU A 401 7.93 -1.19 -23.51
CA LEU A 401 8.39 -2.21 -22.57
C LEU A 401 8.79 -3.48 -23.33
N PRO A 402 9.68 -4.32 -22.76
CA PRO A 402 9.95 -5.62 -23.34
C PRO A 402 8.66 -6.45 -23.48
N PRO A 403 8.50 -7.23 -24.55
CA PRO A 403 7.30 -8.02 -24.75
C PRO A 403 7.25 -9.22 -23.80
N ALA A 404 6.04 -9.66 -23.43
CA ALA A 404 5.81 -10.84 -22.59
C ALA A 404 6.37 -12.15 -23.19
N SER A 405 6.63 -12.19 -24.50
CA SER A 405 7.35 -13.29 -25.15
C SER A 405 8.82 -13.41 -24.73
N SER A 406 9.35 -12.40 -24.02
CA SER A 406 10.72 -12.34 -23.51
C SER A 406 10.71 -12.10 -21.98
N PRO A 407 10.25 -13.07 -21.17
CA PRO A 407 9.99 -12.88 -19.74
C PRO A 407 11.23 -12.44 -18.94
N VAL A 408 12.43 -12.89 -19.34
CA VAL A 408 13.68 -12.45 -18.71
C VAL A 408 13.96 -10.97 -18.95
N ALA A 409 13.64 -10.44 -20.13
CA ALA A 409 13.79 -9.02 -20.43
C ALA A 409 12.70 -8.19 -19.74
N GLU A 410 11.46 -8.68 -19.77
CA GLU A 410 10.29 -8.04 -19.13
C GLU A 410 10.48 -7.89 -17.61
N TYR A 411 10.72 -8.98 -16.90
CA TYR A 411 10.97 -8.96 -15.45
C TYR A 411 12.25 -8.20 -15.11
N GLY A 412 13.29 -8.31 -15.95
CA GLY A 412 14.49 -7.50 -15.80
C GLY A 412 14.19 -6.00 -15.85
N MET A 413 13.26 -5.56 -16.71
CA MET A 413 12.86 -4.16 -16.74
C MET A 413 12.04 -3.79 -15.50
N TRP A 414 11.14 -4.66 -15.05
CA TRP A 414 10.37 -4.44 -13.83
C TRP A 414 11.26 -4.36 -12.58
N ASP A 415 12.25 -5.24 -12.44
CA ASP A 415 13.25 -5.19 -11.36
C ASP A 415 14.02 -3.87 -11.37
N TYR A 416 14.37 -3.36 -12.55
CA TYR A 416 15.01 -2.06 -12.67
C TYR A 416 14.08 -0.92 -12.19
N LEU A 417 12.83 -0.89 -12.65
CA LEU A 417 11.85 0.11 -12.20
C LEU A 417 11.58 0.01 -10.69
N TYR A 418 11.55 -1.20 -10.15
CA TYR A 418 11.47 -1.42 -8.71
C TYR A 418 12.70 -0.83 -8.01
N SER A 419 13.91 -1.06 -8.54
CA SER A 419 15.14 -0.52 -7.96
C SER A 419 15.12 1.01 -7.86
N LEU A 420 14.46 1.70 -8.80
CA LEU A 420 14.27 3.16 -8.77
C LEU A 420 13.36 3.60 -7.62
N ALA A 421 12.26 2.88 -7.37
CA ALA A 421 11.38 3.14 -6.23
C ALA A 421 12.07 2.82 -4.89
N TYR A 422 12.84 1.72 -4.85
CA TYR A 422 13.64 1.32 -3.69
C TYR A 422 14.65 2.40 -3.29
N VAL A 423 15.44 2.91 -4.24
CA VAL A 423 16.43 3.96 -3.92
C VAL A 423 15.79 5.31 -3.61
N GLN A 424 14.51 5.48 -3.96
CA GLN A 424 13.66 6.59 -3.54
C GLN A 424 12.91 6.31 -2.23
N GLN A 425 13.30 5.25 -1.50
CA GLN A 425 12.83 4.87 -0.16
C GLN A 425 11.40 4.33 -0.10
N GLN A 426 10.88 3.75 -1.19
CA GLN A 426 9.65 2.96 -1.17
C GLN A 426 9.88 1.55 -1.73
N THR A 427 10.09 0.60 -0.83
CA THR A 427 10.31 -0.81 -1.15
C THR A 427 8.98 -1.55 -1.27
N LEU A 428 8.60 -1.97 -2.49
CA LEU A 428 7.39 -2.77 -2.71
C LEU A 428 7.54 -4.17 -2.08
N GLY A 429 6.56 -4.61 -1.29
CA GLY A 429 6.56 -5.92 -0.61
C GLY A 429 7.29 -5.95 0.73
N ASP A 430 8.06 -4.91 1.06
CA ASP A 430 8.87 -4.83 2.28
C ASP A 430 8.80 -3.41 2.87
N PRO A 431 7.64 -2.96 3.37
CA PRO A 431 7.54 -1.68 4.07
C PRO A 431 8.45 -1.66 5.32
N PRO A 432 8.90 -0.48 5.79
CA PRO A 432 9.95 -0.38 6.80
C PRO A 432 9.62 -0.98 8.18
N ASN A 433 8.34 -1.08 8.51
CA ASN A 433 7.84 -1.71 9.73
C ASN A 433 6.33 -1.99 9.59
N VAL A 434 5.75 -2.61 10.61
CA VAL A 434 4.33 -3.02 10.67
C VAL A 434 3.32 -1.87 10.52
N ALA A 435 3.72 -0.61 10.75
CA ALA A 435 2.86 0.56 10.50
C ALA A 435 2.82 1.02 9.03
N GLY A 436 3.64 0.40 8.16
CA GLY A 436 3.72 0.71 6.74
C GLY A 436 4.73 1.82 6.43
N TRP A 437 4.53 2.55 5.34
CA TRP A 437 5.39 3.68 5.00
C TRP A 437 5.02 4.92 5.81
N ALA A 438 6.00 5.49 6.52
CA ALA A 438 5.86 6.68 7.38
C ALA A 438 5.15 7.84 6.67
N ALA A 439 5.32 8.00 5.36
CA ALA A 439 4.67 9.03 4.56
C ALA A 439 3.13 9.01 4.60
N TYR A 440 2.49 7.94 5.10
CA TYR A 440 1.05 7.84 5.23
C TYR A 440 0.50 8.02 6.66
N TYR A 441 1.37 8.08 7.67
CA TYR A 441 0.93 8.20 9.08
C TYR A 441 1.77 9.16 9.93
N GLN A 442 3.00 9.47 9.54
CA GLN A 442 3.93 10.27 10.34
C GLN A 442 3.57 11.75 10.26
N THR A 443 2.97 12.26 11.32
CA THR A 443 2.70 13.68 11.51
C THR A 443 3.98 14.43 11.90
N PRO A 444 4.17 15.69 11.46
CA PRO A 444 3.29 16.49 10.58
C PRO A 444 3.58 16.33 9.09
N GLN A 445 4.58 15.51 8.70
CA GLN A 445 5.16 15.57 7.36
C GLN A 445 4.43 14.75 6.29
N TYR A 446 3.90 13.56 6.63
CA TYR A 446 3.19 12.68 5.69
C TYR A 446 3.94 12.54 4.34
N HIS A 447 3.27 12.77 3.21
CA HIS A 447 3.83 12.59 1.86
C HIS A 447 5.03 13.49 1.56
N GLU A 448 5.28 14.52 2.38
CA GLU A 448 6.48 15.36 2.24
C GLU A 448 7.76 14.57 2.52
N LEU A 449 7.67 13.48 3.29
CA LEU A 449 8.77 12.55 3.53
C LEU A 449 9.30 11.89 2.25
N TRP A 450 8.51 11.86 1.18
CA TRP A 450 8.98 11.34 -0.12
C TRP A 450 10.05 12.21 -0.77
N ILE A 451 10.23 13.45 -0.32
CA ILE A 451 11.18 14.40 -0.88
C ILE A 451 12.19 14.83 0.17
N ASN A 452 13.44 14.47 -0.07
CA ASN A 452 14.58 14.89 0.72
C ASN A 452 15.83 15.08 -0.17
N ALA A 453 16.96 15.41 0.45
CA ALA A 453 18.22 15.65 -0.26
C ALA A 453 18.74 14.44 -1.05
N VAL A 454 18.23 13.23 -0.80
CA VAL A 454 18.57 11.99 -1.51
C VAL A 454 17.54 11.65 -2.58
N THR A 455 16.24 11.69 -2.25
CA THR A 455 15.19 11.19 -3.15
C THR A 455 14.86 12.17 -4.28
N LEU A 456 14.95 13.48 -4.07
CA LEU A 456 14.67 14.47 -5.12
C LEU A 456 15.67 14.40 -6.28
N PRO A 457 17.01 14.38 -6.06
CA PRO A 457 17.95 14.19 -7.15
C PRO A 457 17.75 12.89 -7.93
N ARG A 458 17.36 11.79 -7.24
CA ARG A 458 17.09 10.49 -7.88
C ARG A 458 15.88 10.55 -8.81
N ARG A 459 14.86 11.35 -8.48
CA ARG A 459 13.72 11.61 -9.38
C ARG A 459 14.17 12.30 -10.65
N ASN A 460 14.96 13.36 -10.53
CA ASN A 460 15.49 14.08 -11.69
C ASN A 460 16.34 13.17 -12.57
N GLN A 461 17.25 12.39 -11.96
CA GLN A 461 18.07 11.41 -12.70
C GLN A 461 17.22 10.39 -13.44
N THR A 462 16.12 9.91 -12.84
CA THR A 462 15.20 8.97 -13.49
C THR A 462 14.55 9.58 -14.73
N THR A 463 14.01 10.81 -14.61
CA THR A 463 13.38 11.49 -15.75
C THR A 463 14.41 11.86 -16.82
N ASP A 464 15.59 12.35 -16.44
CA ASP A 464 16.65 12.72 -17.37
C ASP A 464 17.15 11.50 -18.16
N LEU A 465 17.22 10.33 -17.52
CA LEU A 465 17.61 9.09 -18.17
C LEU A 465 16.57 8.63 -19.21
N PHE A 466 15.28 8.66 -18.86
CA PHE A 466 14.22 8.18 -19.76
C PHE A 466 13.94 9.13 -20.93
N LEU A 467 14.11 10.43 -20.70
CA LEU A 467 13.88 11.48 -21.70
C LEU A 467 15.16 11.88 -22.45
N GLY A 468 16.32 11.45 -21.96
CA GLY A 468 17.61 11.68 -22.57
C GLY A 468 17.84 10.86 -23.84
N LEU A 469 18.98 11.09 -24.48
CA LEU A 469 19.32 10.48 -25.78
C LEU A 469 19.60 8.97 -25.67
N THR A 470 20.03 8.46 -24.52
CA THR A 470 20.52 7.08 -24.38
C THR A 470 19.48 6.11 -23.83
N GLY A 471 18.59 6.55 -22.93
CA GLY A 471 17.70 5.63 -22.20
C GLY A 471 18.44 4.70 -21.24
N TYR A 472 17.74 3.68 -20.75
CA TYR A 472 18.30 2.60 -19.92
C TYR A 472 18.26 1.27 -20.66
N ALA A 473 19.42 0.63 -20.86
CA ALA A 473 19.52 -0.66 -21.56
C ALA A 473 19.69 -1.82 -20.58
N ARG A 474 18.87 -2.86 -20.72
CA ARG A 474 18.95 -4.12 -19.97
C ARG A 474 18.39 -5.27 -20.79
N ASN A 475 19.04 -6.43 -20.73
CA ASN A 475 18.60 -7.67 -21.37
C ASN A 475 18.23 -7.52 -22.86
N GLY A 476 19.00 -6.70 -23.59
CA GLY A 476 18.80 -6.44 -25.02
C GLY A 476 17.68 -5.46 -25.36
N PHE A 477 17.05 -4.84 -24.36
CA PHE A 477 15.99 -3.84 -24.55
C PHE A 477 16.43 -2.48 -23.98
N THR A 478 16.05 -1.38 -24.63
CA THR A 478 16.32 -0.02 -24.16
C THR A 478 15.02 0.68 -23.78
N LEU A 479 14.83 0.97 -22.50
CA LEU A 479 13.74 1.79 -21.98
C LEU A 479 14.05 3.27 -22.24
N LYS A 480 13.29 3.90 -23.13
CA LYS A 480 13.47 5.29 -23.55
C LYS A 480 12.17 5.86 -24.10
N ALA A 481 11.92 7.15 -23.88
CA ALA A 481 10.79 7.86 -24.49
C ALA A 481 11.07 8.15 -25.97
N ASP A 482 10.09 7.87 -26.83
CA ASP A 482 10.05 8.45 -28.17
C ASP A 482 9.39 9.83 -28.10
N LEU A 483 10.18 10.84 -27.73
CA LEU A 483 9.68 12.20 -27.57
C LEU A 483 9.16 12.80 -28.88
N VAL A 484 9.69 12.39 -30.03
CA VAL A 484 9.25 12.91 -31.34
C VAL A 484 7.85 12.37 -31.64
N ALA A 485 7.65 11.06 -31.56
CA ALA A 485 6.34 10.45 -31.75
C ALA A 485 5.33 10.97 -30.73
N TRP A 486 5.75 11.10 -29.47
CA TRP A 486 4.91 11.60 -28.39
C TRP A 486 4.44 13.05 -28.62
N VAL A 487 5.34 13.94 -29.06
CA VAL A 487 4.97 15.33 -29.41
C VAL A 487 4.10 15.38 -30.65
N GLN A 488 4.36 14.56 -31.68
CA GLN A 488 3.55 14.50 -32.90
C GLN A 488 2.12 14.02 -32.63
N ALA A 489 1.90 13.19 -31.60
CA ALA A 489 0.57 12.77 -31.21
C ALA A 489 -0.26 13.91 -30.57
N LEU A 490 0.35 15.04 -30.17
CA LEU A 490 -0.37 16.16 -29.56
C LEU A 490 -1.26 16.87 -30.60
N PRO A 491 -2.40 17.48 -30.18
CA PRO A 491 -3.26 18.19 -31.11
C PRO A 491 -2.47 19.33 -31.80
N PRO A 492 -2.74 19.64 -33.08
CA PRO A 492 -1.95 20.61 -33.84
C PRO A 492 -1.85 21.94 -33.10
N LEU A 493 -0.60 22.37 -32.91
CA LEU A 493 -0.25 23.60 -32.21
C LEU A 493 -0.85 24.79 -32.98
N ARG A 494 -1.72 25.60 -32.34
CA ARG A 494 -2.25 26.81 -33.01
C ARG A 494 -1.08 27.76 -33.29
N PRO A 495 -0.95 28.36 -34.50
CA PRO A 495 0.30 29.01 -34.94
C PRO A 495 0.50 30.44 -34.41
N ARG A 496 0.02 30.79 -33.22
CA ARG A 496 0.18 32.15 -32.68
C ARG A 496 0.61 32.11 -31.22
N THR A 497 1.92 32.32 -31.02
CA THR A 497 2.69 32.51 -29.77
C THR A 497 3.37 31.25 -29.18
N PRO A 498 4.73 31.22 -29.09
CA PRO A 498 5.53 30.14 -28.48
C PRO A 498 5.20 29.84 -27.02
N THR A 499 4.46 30.73 -26.34
CA THR A 499 4.08 30.64 -24.92
C THR A 499 2.71 29.96 -24.70
N SER A 500 1.89 29.81 -25.74
CA SER A 500 0.55 29.19 -25.66
C SER A 500 0.55 27.66 -25.74
N SER A 501 1.72 27.04 -25.95
CA SER A 501 1.94 25.60 -26.15
C SER A 501 2.21 24.81 -24.85
N LEU A 502 2.74 25.47 -23.82
CA LEU A 502 3.00 24.89 -22.51
C LEU A 502 1.74 24.44 -21.74
N PRO A 503 0.56 25.11 -21.83
CA PRO A 503 -0.62 24.76 -21.02
C PRO A 503 -1.22 23.35 -21.27
N SER A 504 -1.22 22.85 -22.51
CA SER A 504 -1.79 21.53 -22.84
C SER A 504 -0.88 20.36 -22.44
N LEU A 505 0.43 20.55 -22.57
CA LEU A 505 1.43 19.63 -22.02
C LEU A 505 1.34 19.62 -20.49
N ARG A 506 1.32 20.80 -19.88
CA ARG A 506 1.32 20.99 -18.44
C ARG A 506 0.13 20.37 -17.74
N SER A 507 -1.06 20.43 -18.32
CA SER A 507 -2.27 19.85 -17.73
C SER A 507 -2.21 18.33 -17.57
N LEU A 508 -1.27 17.62 -18.23
CA LEU A 508 -0.99 16.19 -18.06
C LEU A 508 -0.09 15.88 -16.84
N TRP A 509 0.76 16.81 -16.41
CA TRP A 509 1.81 16.56 -15.40
C TRP A 509 1.61 17.35 -14.11
N CYS A 510 1.21 18.60 -14.24
CA CYS A 510 1.09 19.55 -13.16
C CYS A 510 -0.34 20.13 -13.17
N PRO A 511 -1.18 19.75 -12.20
CA PRO A 511 -2.55 20.26 -12.13
C PRO A 511 -2.63 21.71 -11.62
N LEU A 512 -1.54 22.29 -11.15
CA LEU A 512 -1.49 23.66 -10.64
C LEU A 512 -1.25 24.65 -11.77
N THR A 513 -1.71 25.89 -11.62
CA THR A 513 -1.36 27.02 -12.48
C THR A 513 -0.24 27.83 -11.82
N LEU A 514 1.00 27.68 -12.30
CA LEU A 514 2.15 28.51 -11.97
C LEU A 514 1.80 29.88 -12.51
N ARG A 515 1.60 30.85 -11.61
CA ARG A 515 1.53 32.25 -12.01
C ARG A 515 2.90 32.62 -12.58
N PRO A 516 2.98 33.40 -13.67
CA PRO A 516 4.24 34.02 -14.05
C PRO A 516 4.76 34.78 -12.83
N THR A 517 5.98 34.50 -12.41
CA THR A 517 6.69 35.39 -11.48
C THR A 517 6.86 36.70 -12.23
N SER A 518 6.13 37.73 -11.80
CA SER A 518 6.27 39.11 -12.26
C SER A 518 7.64 39.66 -11.94
#